data_AF-A0A2D7IDI5-F1
#
_entry.id   AF-A0A2D7IDI5-F1
#
_cell.length_a   1.000
_cell.length_b   1.000
_cell.length_c   1.000
_cell.angle_alpha   90.00
_cell.angle_beta   90.00
_cell.angle_gamma   90.00
#
_symmetry.space_group_name_H-M   'P 1'
#
loop_
_entity.id
_entity.type
_entity.pdbx_description
1 polymer ?
#
loop_
_entity_poly.entity_id
_entity_poly.type
_entity_poly.pdbx_seq_one_letter_code
_entity_poly.pdbx_strand_id
1 'polypeptide(L)'
;MKVLVAGNKDYGVAKSIYKLFPYAEFVSRSNGDWDLSKYQAQRDLAKKSLDFDVFISVSTIWKFHQTTLVQEVSKAWEESNHKGYMIVFGSSADTPVKASTWMYPTEKKALRAYCRQISQKSSGDQPWPIKMTYIAPGHIHTPKQDEKHPTRKKLDCDYIASVVKWLLSQPDDVNISEICFDRKV
;
A
#
# COMPACT_ATOMS: atom_id res chain seq x y z
N MET A 1 0.24 -14.85 -11.55
CA MET A 1 0.28 -13.64 -10.72
C MET A 1 -0.36 -12.47 -11.45
N LYS A 2 -1.64 -12.23 -11.19
CA LYS A 2 -2.38 -11.02 -11.57
C LYS A 2 -2.22 -9.99 -10.44
N VAL A 3 -1.86 -8.76 -10.80
CA VAL A 3 -1.58 -7.69 -9.82
C VAL A 3 -2.56 -6.55 -10.03
N LEU A 4 -3.24 -6.15 -8.95
CA LEU A 4 -4.09 -4.96 -8.89
C LEU A 4 -3.41 -3.89 -8.05
N VAL A 5 -3.28 -2.68 -8.59
CA VAL A 5 -2.64 -1.55 -7.92
C VAL A 5 -3.62 -0.40 -7.77
N ALA A 6 -3.97 -0.05 -6.55
CA ALA A 6 -4.69 1.18 -6.25
C ALA A 6 -3.70 2.35 -6.23
N GLY A 7 -3.55 3.04 -7.36
CA GLY A 7 -2.63 4.15 -7.55
C GLY A 7 -2.64 4.68 -8.98
N ASN A 8 -2.17 5.92 -9.18
CA ASN A 8 -2.06 6.50 -10.51
C ASN A 8 -0.75 6.02 -11.18
N LYS A 9 -0.87 5.23 -12.26
CA LYS A 9 0.28 4.68 -13.01
C LYS A 9 1.20 5.75 -13.62
N ASP A 10 0.79 7.01 -13.65
CA ASP A 10 1.55 8.10 -14.23
C ASP A 10 2.26 8.96 -13.15
N TYR A 11 2.15 8.61 -11.86
CA TYR A 11 2.73 9.40 -10.76
C TYR A 11 3.49 8.58 -9.71
N GLY A 12 4.63 9.12 -9.27
CA GLY A 12 5.40 8.66 -8.10
C GLY A 12 5.72 7.16 -8.10
N VAL A 13 5.59 6.52 -6.94
CA VAL A 13 5.90 5.08 -6.76
C VAL A 13 5.02 4.20 -7.65
N ALA A 14 3.75 4.56 -7.87
CA ALA A 14 2.86 3.80 -8.73
C ALA A 14 3.36 3.77 -10.19
N LYS A 15 3.94 4.87 -10.68
CA LYS A 15 4.63 4.88 -11.99
C LYS A 15 5.82 3.94 -12.04
N SER A 16 6.65 3.94 -11.00
CA SER A 16 7.79 3.03 -10.90
C SER A 16 7.37 1.56 -10.83
N ILE A 17 6.28 1.26 -10.12
CA ILE A 17 5.66 -0.08 -10.11
C ILE A 17 5.16 -0.44 -11.52
N TYR A 18 4.52 0.49 -12.24
CA TYR A 18 4.06 0.24 -13.61
C TYR A 18 5.20 -0.08 -14.58
N LYS A 19 6.37 0.57 -14.44
CA LYS A 19 7.57 0.23 -15.22
C LYS A 19 8.01 -1.23 -15.02
N LEU A 20 7.93 -1.74 -13.79
CA LEU A 20 8.34 -3.11 -13.46
C LEU A 20 7.25 -4.15 -13.76
N PHE A 21 5.99 -3.75 -13.65
CA PHE A 21 4.81 -4.61 -13.83
C PHE A 21 3.82 -3.97 -14.81
N PRO A 22 4.16 -3.85 -16.11
CA PRO A 22 3.32 -3.17 -17.10
C PRO A 22 1.98 -3.89 -17.36
N TYR A 23 1.89 -5.16 -16.97
CA TYR A 23 0.70 -5.99 -17.06
C TYR A 23 -0.24 -5.84 -15.85
N ALA A 24 0.18 -5.14 -14.78
CA ALA A 24 -0.66 -4.92 -13.61
C ALA A 24 -1.82 -3.98 -13.95
N GLU A 25 -2.98 -4.21 -13.36
CA GLU A 25 -4.12 -3.32 -13.51
C GLU A 25 -4.02 -2.19 -12.48
N PHE A 26 -4.08 -0.94 -12.95
CA PHE A 26 -4.04 0.24 -12.09
C PHE A 26 -5.40 0.91 -12.02
N VAL A 27 -5.86 1.17 -10.80
CA VAL A 27 -7.10 1.88 -10.53
C VAL A 27 -6.82 3.20 -9.83
N SER A 28 -7.39 4.28 -10.36
CA SER A 28 -7.37 5.60 -9.76
C SER A 28 -8.48 6.46 -10.36
N ARG A 29 -8.68 7.69 -9.87
CA ARG A 29 -9.59 8.64 -10.53
C ARG A 29 -9.24 8.87 -12.01
N SER A 30 -7.95 8.89 -12.36
CA SER A 30 -7.49 9.03 -13.75
C SER A 30 -7.40 7.70 -14.50
N ASN A 31 -7.57 6.56 -13.84
CA ASN A 31 -7.51 5.23 -14.44
C ASN A 31 -8.74 4.42 -14.01
N GLY A 32 -9.83 4.55 -14.78
CA GLY A 32 -11.09 3.84 -14.53
C GLY A 32 -12.07 4.55 -13.58
N ASP A 33 -11.88 5.85 -13.33
CA ASP A 33 -12.78 6.68 -12.51
C ASP A 33 -13.07 6.15 -11.09
N TRP A 34 -12.05 5.54 -10.49
CA TRP A 34 -12.14 5.02 -9.13
C TRP A 34 -11.91 6.13 -8.10
N ASP A 35 -13.00 6.77 -7.64
CA ASP A 35 -12.95 7.64 -6.44
C ASP A 35 -13.00 6.80 -5.16
N LEU A 36 -11.83 6.29 -4.76
CA LEU A 36 -11.66 5.47 -3.56
C LEU A 36 -11.88 6.23 -2.24
N SER A 37 -12.25 7.51 -2.26
CA SER A 37 -12.80 8.20 -1.07
C SER A 37 -14.28 7.84 -0.82
N LYS A 38 -14.95 7.24 -1.82
CA LYS A 38 -16.34 6.79 -1.72
C LYS A 38 -16.38 5.34 -1.23
N TYR A 39 -17.23 5.10 -0.23
CA TYR A 39 -17.40 3.77 0.35
C TYR A 39 -17.82 2.72 -0.69
N GLN A 40 -18.75 3.07 -1.59
CA GLN A 40 -19.20 2.17 -2.65
C GLN A 40 -18.04 1.76 -3.58
N ALA A 41 -17.21 2.71 -4.00
CA ALA A 41 -16.03 2.41 -4.84
C ALA A 41 -15.01 1.52 -4.11
N GLN A 42 -14.86 1.65 -2.78
CA GLN A 42 -14.00 0.76 -2.00
C GLN A 42 -14.53 -0.69 -2.03
N ARG A 43 -15.85 -0.89 -1.86
CA ARG A 43 -16.48 -2.22 -1.92
C ARG A 43 -16.44 -2.83 -3.31
N ASP A 44 -16.65 -2.02 -4.33
CA ASP A 44 -16.58 -2.48 -5.72
C ASP A 44 -15.14 -2.88 -6.08
N LEU A 45 -14.14 -2.15 -5.57
CA LEU A 45 -12.75 -2.54 -5.75
C LEU A 45 -12.42 -3.82 -4.98
N ALA A 46 -12.93 -3.98 -3.76
CA ALA A 46 -12.76 -5.19 -2.95
C ALA A 46 -13.36 -6.44 -3.60
N LYS A 47 -14.48 -6.30 -4.31
CA LYS A 47 -15.03 -7.40 -5.13
C LYS A 47 -14.13 -7.69 -6.32
N LYS A 48 -13.72 -6.64 -7.05
CA LYS A 48 -12.82 -6.77 -8.19
C LYS A 48 -11.47 -7.38 -7.81
N SER A 49 -10.96 -7.12 -6.61
CA SER A 49 -9.68 -7.66 -6.15
C SER A 49 -9.69 -9.18 -5.96
N LEU A 50 -10.85 -9.85 -5.96
CA LEU A 50 -10.95 -11.31 -5.91
C LEU A 50 -10.45 -12.00 -7.19
N ASP A 51 -10.33 -11.25 -8.29
CA ASP A 51 -9.78 -11.76 -9.57
C ASP A 51 -8.25 -11.70 -9.65
N PHE A 52 -7.58 -11.22 -8.59
CA PHE A 52 -6.14 -10.90 -8.58
C PHE A 52 -5.42 -11.62 -7.45
N ASP A 53 -4.19 -12.05 -7.69
CA ASP A 53 -3.36 -12.74 -6.69
C ASP A 53 -2.69 -11.74 -5.72
N VAL A 54 -2.51 -10.49 -6.16
CA VAL A 54 -1.81 -9.44 -5.42
C VAL A 54 -2.60 -8.13 -5.46
N PHE A 55 -2.75 -7.50 -4.30
CA PHE A 55 -3.30 -6.15 -4.16
C PHE A 55 -2.25 -5.20 -3.60
N ILE A 56 -1.99 -4.09 -4.30
CA ILE A 56 -1.03 -3.06 -3.87
C ILE A 56 -1.75 -1.73 -3.65
N SER A 57 -1.76 -1.23 -2.41
CA SER A 57 -2.36 0.07 -2.07
C SER A 57 -1.29 1.15 -2.01
N VAL A 58 -1.12 1.91 -3.10
CA VAL A 58 -0.20 3.07 -3.19
C VAL A 58 -0.94 4.40 -2.98
N SER A 59 -2.26 4.38 -3.06
CA SER A 59 -3.11 5.56 -3.04
C SER A 59 -3.03 6.31 -1.71
N THR A 60 -2.86 7.64 -1.78
CA THR A 60 -2.99 8.51 -0.62
C THR A 60 -4.40 9.07 -0.58
N ILE A 61 -5.26 8.46 0.23
CA ILE A 61 -6.67 8.83 0.40
C ILE A 61 -6.87 9.30 1.84
N TRP A 62 -7.52 10.45 1.99
CA TRP A 62 -7.52 11.27 3.19
C TRP A 62 -8.64 10.77 4.12
N LYS A 63 -8.75 11.23 5.37
CA LYS A 63 -9.85 10.86 6.28
C LYS A 63 -9.96 9.34 6.52
N PHE A 64 -8.82 8.67 6.69
CA PHE A 64 -8.73 7.22 6.94
C PHE A 64 -9.27 6.34 5.80
N HIS A 65 -9.62 6.90 4.63
CA HIS A 65 -10.16 6.12 3.52
C HIS A 65 -9.19 5.05 2.99
N GLN A 66 -7.88 5.25 3.12
CA GLN A 66 -6.92 4.19 2.77
C GLN A 66 -7.05 2.99 3.73
N THR A 67 -7.27 3.24 5.02
CA THR A 67 -7.49 2.19 6.02
C THR A 67 -8.79 1.45 5.75
N THR A 68 -9.88 2.17 5.48
CA THR A 68 -11.17 1.53 5.17
C THR A 68 -11.12 0.76 3.85
N LEU A 69 -10.39 1.26 2.85
CA LEU A 69 -10.16 0.52 1.61
C LEU A 69 -9.46 -0.82 1.86
N VAL A 70 -8.36 -0.81 2.61
CA VAL A 70 -7.62 -2.06 2.95
C VAL A 70 -8.51 -3.00 3.76
N GLN A 71 -9.37 -2.46 4.63
CA GLN A 71 -10.35 -3.24 5.38
C GLN A 71 -11.36 -3.94 4.47
N GLU A 72 -11.97 -3.22 3.52
CA GLU A 72 -12.95 -3.81 2.60
C GLU A 72 -12.32 -4.92 1.74
N VAL A 73 -11.09 -4.70 1.22
CA VAL A 73 -10.36 -5.71 0.45
C VAL A 73 -10.03 -6.93 1.33
N SER A 74 -9.50 -6.72 2.54
CA SER A 74 -9.16 -7.82 3.46
C SER A 74 -10.39 -8.63 3.84
N LYS A 75 -11.51 -7.96 4.09
CA LYS A 75 -12.78 -8.62 4.44
C LYS A 75 -13.30 -9.46 3.28
N ALA A 76 -13.33 -8.91 2.06
CA ALA A 76 -13.78 -9.66 0.89
C ALA A 76 -12.90 -10.90 0.63
N TRP A 77 -11.58 -10.76 0.80
CA TRP A 77 -10.65 -11.87 0.65
C TRP A 77 -10.82 -12.94 1.74
N GLU A 78 -11.01 -12.53 3.00
CA GLU A 78 -11.30 -13.45 4.11
C GLU A 78 -12.60 -14.23 3.88
N GLU A 79 -13.70 -13.52 3.57
CA GLU A 79 -15.03 -14.11 3.34
C GLU A 79 -15.05 -15.10 2.15
N SER A 80 -14.18 -14.87 1.16
CA SER A 80 -14.08 -15.72 -0.04
C SER A 80 -12.99 -16.79 0.07
N ASN A 81 -12.29 -16.90 1.21
CA ASN A 81 -11.09 -17.71 1.39
C ASN A 81 -10.06 -17.51 0.25
N HIS A 82 -9.95 -16.27 -0.22
CA HIS A 82 -9.11 -15.91 -1.35
C HIS A 82 -7.66 -15.85 -0.90
N LYS A 83 -6.81 -16.68 -1.53
CA LYS A 83 -5.37 -16.71 -1.26
C LYS A 83 -4.68 -15.62 -2.05
N GLY A 84 -3.96 -14.74 -1.36
CA GLY A 84 -3.26 -13.65 -2.04
C GLY A 84 -2.33 -12.86 -1.14
N TYR A 85 -1.69 -11.84 -1.74
CA TYR A 85 -0.73 -10.98 -1.06
C TYR A 85 -1.14 -9.50 -1.15
N MET A 86 -1.32 -8.88 0.01
CA MET A 86 -1.52 -7.43 0.14
C MET A 86 -0.22 -6.69 0.48
N ILE A 87 0.10 -5.67 -0.31
CA ILE A 87 1.22 -4.74 -0.05
C ILE A 87 0.66 -3.33 0.10
N VAL A 88 0.82 -2.72 1.27
CA VAL A 88 0.19 -1.44 1.60
C VAL A 88 1.23 -0.36 1.87
N PHE A 89 1.16 0.74 1.14
CA PHE A 89 2.04 1.89 1.32
C PHE A 89 1.56 2.84 2.41
N GLY A 90 2.33 2.81 3.48
CA GLY A 90 2.36 3.73 4.58
C GLY A 90 3.23 4.95 4.37
N SER A 91 3.89 5.38 5.45
CA SER A 91 4.86 6.48 5.45
C SER A 91 5.56 6.54 6.80
N SER A 92 6.86 6.81 6.83
CA SER A 92 7.63 6.91 8.09
C SER A 92 7.12 8.02 9.05
N ALA A 93 6.26 8.93 8.56
CA ALA A 93 5.49 9.85 9.40
C ALA A 93 4.60 9.16 10.47
N ASP A 94 4.31 7.87 10.32
CA ASP A 94 3.58 7.08 11.33
C ASP A 94 4.37 6.78 12.60
N THR A 95 5.69 6.97 12.59
CA THR A 95 6.57 6.59 13.70
C THR A 95 6.70 7.70 14.74
N PRO A 96 7.05 8.96 14.38
CA PRO A 96 7.27 10.00 15.37
C PRO A 96 5.95 10.49 16.00
N VAL A 97 6.04 10.93 17.25
CA VAL A 97 5.04 11.81 17.87
C VAL A 97 5.54 13.24 17.66
N LYS A 98 4.75 14.05 16.96
CA LYS A 98 5.03 15.47 16.74
C LYS A 98 3.90 16.26 17.38
N ALA A 99 4.22 17.34 18.09
CA ALA A 99 3.24 18.31 18.57
C ALA A 99 2.64 19.07 17.36
N SER A 100 1.71 18.44 16.66
CA SER A 100 1.10 18.95 15.44
C SER A 100 -0.36 18.48 15.36
N THR A 101 -1.24 19.34 14.84
CA THR A 101 -2.64 19.01 14.52
C THR A 101 -2.79 18.36 13.13
N TRP A 102 -1.69 18.16 12.41
CA TRP A 102 -1.73 17.52 11.09
C TRP A 102 -2.18 16.06 11.22
N MET A 103 -3.28 15.72 10.55
CA MET A 103 -3.95 14.42 10.72
C MET A 103 -3.22 13.24 10.05
N TYR A 104 -2.41 13.51 9.03
CA TYR A 104 -1.79 12.47 8.19
C TYR A 104 -0.94 11.44 8.98
N PRO A 105 -0.05 11.82 9.93
CA PRO A 105 0.61 10.86 10.81
C PRO A 105 -0.36 9.94 11.56
N THR A 106 -1.48 10.47 12.05
CA THR A 106 -2.51 9.70 12.77
C THR A 106 -3.21 8.72 11.84
N GLU A 107 -3.56 9.14 10.62
CA GLU A 107 -4.13 8.25 9.60
C GLU A 107 -3.17 7.11 9.25
N LYS A 108 -1.87 7.41 9.08
CA LYS A 108 -0.85 6.40 8.79
C LYS A 108 -0.57 5.47 9.97
N LYS A 109 -0.66 5.95 11.21
CA LYS A 109 -0.62 5.10 12.42
C LYS A 109 -1.78 4.11 12.46
N ALA A 110 -3.00 4.58 12.17
CA ALA A 110 -4.17 3.72 12.10
C ALA A 110 -4.04 2.66 10.99
N LEU A 111 -3.56 3.06 9.81
CA LEU A 111 -3.28 2.15 8.69
C LEU A 111 -2.24 1.09 9.08
N ARG A 112 -1.10 1.50 9.66
CA ARG A 112 -0.05 0.60 10.14
C ARG A 112 -0.58 -0.41 11.14
N ALA A 113 -1.30 0.07 12.16
CA ALA A 113 -1.88 -0.78 13.19
C ALA A 113 -2.82 -1.84 12.61
N TYR A 114 -3.66 -1.45 11.64
CA TYR A 114 -4.58 -2.36 10.98
C TYR A 114 -3.85 -3.39 10.09
N CYS A 115 -2.89 -2.96 9.28
CA CYS A 115 -2.05 -3.88 8.48
C CYS A 115 -1.29 -4.87 9.37
N ARG A 116 -0.80 -4.43 10.54
CA ARG A 116 -0.15 -5.30 11.51
C ARG A 116 -1.09 -6.37 12.04
N GLN A 117 -2.36 -6.04 12.32
CA GLN A 117 -3.36 -7.04 12.74
C GLN A 117 -3.54 -8.13 11.68
N ILE A 118 -3.74 -7.75 10.41
CA ILE A 118 -3.88 -8.72 9.31
C ILE A 118 -2.63 -9.58 9.17
N SER A 119 -1.44 -8.95 9.23
CA SER A 119 -0.18 -9.68 9.17
C SER A 119 0.04 -10.63 10.36
N GLN A 120 -0.47 -10.32 11.55
CA GLN A 120 -0.38 -11.26 12.68
C GLN A 120 -1.32 -12.45 12.47
N LYS A 121 -2.50 -12.26 11.85
CA LYS A 121 -3.36 -13.39 11.46
C LYS A 121 -2.64 -14.34 10.50
N SER A 122 -1.82 -13.83 9.58
CA SER A 122 -1.03 -14.66 8.64
C SER A 122 0.10 -15.46 9.29
N SER A 123 0.48 -15.13 10.53
CA SER A 123 1.55 -15.80 11.27
C SER A 123 1.04 -16.44 12.57
N GLY A 124 -0.28 -16.53 12.74
CA GLY A 124 -0.91 -17.12 13.91
C GLY A 124 -1.16 -18.63 13.76
N ASP A 125 -1.78 -19.22 14.78
CA ASP A 125 -2.00 -20.66 14.87
C ASP A 125 -3.11 -21.20 13.95
N GLN A 126 -3.84 -20.31 13.27
CA GLN A 126 -4.94 -20.67 12.38
C GLN A 126 -4.54 -20.45 10.92
N PRO A 127 -4.91 -21.38 10.00
CA PRO A 127 -4.71 -21.17 8.58
C PRO A 127 -5.32 -19.86 8.11
N TRP A 128 -4.52 -19.05 7.44
CA TRP A 128 -4.92 -17.73 6.98
C TRP A 128 -4.47 -17.51 5.53
N PRO A 129 -5.36 -17.17 4.60
CA PRO A 129 -5.05 -17.17 3.17
C PRO A 129 -4.34 -15.90 2.68
N ILE A 130 -4.23 -14.86 3.52
CA ILE A 130 -3.75 -13.52 3.09
C ILE A 130 -2.37 -13.21 3.68
N LYS A 131 -1.36 -13.07 2.84
CA LYS A 131 -0.08 -12.46 3.20
C LYS A 131 -0.22 -10.93 3.23
N MET A 132 0.46 -10.24 4.16
CA MET A 132 0.33 -8.78 4.30
C MET A 132 1.67 -8.13 4.64
N THR A 133 2.05 -7.11 3.87
CA THR A 133 3.20 -6.26 4.16
C THR A 133 2.81 -4.80 4.15
N TYR A 134 3.18 -4.09 5.21
CA TYR A 134 3.14 -2.63 5.28
C TYR A 134 4.50 -2.02 4.96
N ILE A 135 4.55 -1.10 4.00
CA ILE A 135 5.78 -0.41 3.59
C ILE A 135 5.70 1.04 4.08
N ALA A 136 6.64 1.47 4.93
CA ALA A 136 6.75 2.85 5.40
C ALA A 136 8.02 3.53 4.85
N PRO A 137 7.97 4.08 3.62
CA PRO A 137 9.07 4.85 3.09
C PRO A 137 9.14 6.24 3.75
N GLY A 138 10.36 6.76 3.80
CA GLY A 138 10.69 8.14 4.15
C GLY A 138 10.31 9.17 3.10
N HIS A 139 11.07 10.26 3.05
CA HIS A 139 10.96 11.22 1.94
C HIS A 139 11.23 10.52 0.60
N ILE A 140 10.39 10.76 -0.40
CA ILE A 140 10.47 10.14 -1.74
C ILE A 140 10.53 11.23 -2.79
N HIS A 141 11.30 11.01 -3.86
CA HIS A 141 11.31 11.85 -5.05
C HIS A 141 9.95 11.80 -5.77
N THR A 142 9.18 12.86 -5.61
CA THR A 142 7.95 13.13 -6.36
C THR A 142 7.88 14.63 -6.63
N PRO A 143 7.28 15.10 -7.74
CA PRO A 143 7.28 16.52 -8.10
C PRO A 143 6.87 17.44 -6.94
N LYS A 144 5.80 17.09 -6.22
CA LYS A 144 5.34 17.85 -5.04
C LYS A 144 6.32 17.84 -3.86
N GLN A 145 7.00 16.73 -3.61
CA GLN A 145 7.97 16.65 -2.50
C GLN A 145 9.28 17.36 -2.84
N ASP A 146 9.68 17.34 -4.11
CA ASP A 146 10.86 18.04 -4.57
C ASP A 146 10.66 19.55 -4.54
N GLU A 147 9.47 20.05 -4.88
CA GLU A 147 9.10 21.46 -4.69
C GLU A 147 9.07 21.85 -3.20
N LYS A 148 8.44 21.04 -2.35
CA LYS A 148 8.29 21.35 -0.92
C LYS A 148 9.62 21.29 -0.16
N HIS A 149 10.52 20.39 -0.56
CA HIS A 149 11.75 20.09 0.17
C HIS A 149 12.93 19.87 -0.81
N PRO A 150 13.38 20.91 -1.54
CA PRO A 150 14.34 20.75 -2.64
C PRO A 150 15.70 20.20 -2.20
N THR A 151 16.17 20.59 -1.01
CA THR A 151 17.50 20.22 -0.49
C THR A 151 17.52 18.91 0.31
N ARG A 152 16.36 18.33 0.59
CA ARG A 152 16.28 17.12 1.43
C ARG A 152 16.62 15.89 0.60
N LYS A 153 17.54 15.06 1.10
CA LYS A 153 17.82 13.73 0.54
C LYS A 153 16.55 12.88 0.59
N LYS A 154 16.19 12.23 -0.52
CA LYS A 154 14.98 11.41 -0.65
C LYS A 154 15.32 10.05 -1.24
N LEU A 155 14.38 9.12 -1.10
CA LEU A 155 14.41 7.81 -1.74
C LEU A 155 13.93 7.94 -3.18
N ASP A 156 14.53 7.14 -4.04
CA ASP A 156 14.11 7.01 -5.43
C ASP A 156 12.85 6.12 -5.52
N CYS A 157 11.89 6.50 -6.37
CA CYS A 157 10.67 5.72 -6.58
C CYS A 157 10.95 4.34 -7.20
N ASP A 158 11.93 4.23 -8.09
CA ASP A 158 12.35 2.97 -8.72
C ASP A 158 13.03 2.05 -7.69
N TYR A 159 13.78 2.60 -6.72
CA TYR A 159 14.28 1.81 -5.59
C TYR A 159 13.12 1.24 -4.76
N ILE A 160 12.12 2.05 -4.44
CA ILE A 160 10.94 1.58 -3.70
C ILE A 160 10.19 0.49 -4.47
N ALA A 161 10.02 0.67 -5.79
CA ALA A 161 9.40 -0.35 -6.64
C ALA A 161 10.22 -1.65 -6.69
N SER A 162 11.56 -1.57 -6.62
CA SER A 162 12.42 -2.75 -6.52
C SER A 162 12.20 -3.54 -5.22
N VAL A 163 11.87 -2.85 -4.10
CA VAL A 163 11.48 -3.50 -2.83
C VAL A 163 10.16 -4.25 -3.01
N VAL A 164 9.19 -3.69 -3.74
CA VAL A 164 7.95 -4.42 -4.08
C VAL A 164 8.26 -5.67 -4.90
N LYS A 165 9.14 -5.57 -5.90
CA LYS A 165 9.58 -6.72 -6.69
C LYS A 165 10.25 -7.79 -5.81
N TRP A 166 11.10 -7.38 -4.88
CA TRP A 166 11.72 -8.29 -3.92
C TRP A 166 10.70 -8.95 -2.98
N LEU A 167 9.70 -8.21 -2.49
CA LEU A 167 8.62 -8.78 -1.69
C LEU A 167 7.84 -9.86 -2.45
N LEU A 168 7.50 -9.59 -3.71
CA LEU A 168 6.79 -10.53 -4.58
C LEU A 168 7.64 -11.75 -4.98
N SER A 169 8.96 -11.69 -4.82
CA SER A 169 9.84 -12.85 -5.03
C SER A 169 10.06 -13.69 -3.78
N GLN A 170 9.54 -13.27 -2.62
CA GLN A 170 9.66 -14.07 -1.41
C GLN A 170 8.74 -15.30 -1.49
N PRO A 171 9.15 -16.42 -0.88
CA PRO A 171 8.29 -17.60 -0.76
C PRO A 171 6.91 -17.30 -0.17
N ASP A 172 5.93 -18.13 -0.53
CA ASP A 172 4.54 -17.99 -0.08
C ASP A 172 4.40 -18.23 1.44
N ASP A 173 5.27 -19.06 2.02
CA ASP A 173 5.32 -19.40 3.45
C ASP A 173 6.10 -18.38 4.30
N VAL A 174 6.66 -17.34 3.68
CA VAL A 174 7.35 -16.26 4.38
C VAL A 174 6.48 -15.00 4.37
N ASN A 175 5.95 -14.61 5.53
CA ASN A 175 5.25 -13.34 5.69
C ASN A 175 6.15 -12.26 6.31
N ILE A 176 6.46 -11.21 5.54
CA ILE A 176 7.21 -10.04 6.03
C ILE A 176 6.20 -8.96 6.43
N SER A 177 5.96 -8.77 7.72
CA SER A 177 4.89 -7.87 8.17
C SER A 177 5.09 -6.41 7.79
N GLU A 178 6.32 -5.90 7.95
CA GLU A 178 6.61 -4.48 7.80
C GLU A 178 8.02 -4.23 7.23
N ILE A 179 8.15 -3.21 6.39
CA ILE A 179 9.45 -2.66 5.97
C ILE A 179 9.41 -1.15 6.12
N CYS A 180 10.28 -0.62 6.98
CA CYS A 180 10.46 0.81 7.18
C CYS A 180 11.84 1.21 6.64
N PHE A 181 11.92 2.25 5.80
CA PHE A 181 13.20 2.71 5.30
C PHE A 181 13.19 4.17 4.92
N ASP A 182 14.29 4.85 5.26
CA ASP A 182 14.55 6.26 5.01
C ASP A 182 15.93 6.40 4.36
N ARG A 183 16.16 7.53 3.67
CA ARG A 183 17.48 7.83 3.12
C ARG A 183 18.43 8.21 4.26
N LYS A 184 19.55 7.48 4.41
CA LYS A 184 20.62 7.85 5.35
C LYS A 184 21.19 9.23 4.98
N VAL A 185 21.36 10.09 5.98
CA VAL A 185 21.96 11.44 5.83
C VAL A 185 23.46 11.34 5.78
#